data_AF-A0A9Q9HUS5-F1
#
_entry.id   AF-A0A9Q9HUS5-F1
#
_cell.length_a   1.000
_cell.length_b   1.000
_cell.length_c   1.000
_cell.angle_alpha   90.00
_cell.angle_beta   90.00
_cell.angle_gamma   90.00
#
_symmetry.space_group_name_H-M   'P 1'
#
loop_
_entity.id
_entity.type
_entity.pdbx_description
1 polymer ?
#
loop_
_entity_poly.entity_id
_entity_poly.type
_entity_poly.pdbx_seq_one_letter_code
_entity_poly.pdbx_strand_id
1 'polypeptide(L)'
;MTSSNPLSVLAGYDSAQAKQAELAQSGTDFTKDRFATAKQIAALHPKRLNLTVRRIIRETGTAVTLRLARSDGEMLPPFQAGQYVNLFVMVDGTQTARPFAISSPPQIRTHYDITVREVPGGFVSSYLVRGLTEGQLLQSSGPMGTFYHNPLFHGDDLVFLAGGSGVAPAMSMIHNFLSSARPPRFHLIYGSRNTGDVIFREQLHQLADRHETLTVDEVISEPDADYSGHSGFLNADLIAKLVGPLEGKTFYLCGPNAMYDFCQPELTKLGVSERKVHVEANGPPPVPNLLGGWPADVTLDQEVTVTVRGRGSFRTRAGEPLLNALERNGFQVENACRSGECSLCRIKILSGEVFNPPQSRLRSSDRAFGWTHACVAYPAGDIEILI
;
A
#
# COMPACT_ATOMS: atom_id res chain seq x y z
N MET A 1 24.86 49.92 -45.89
CA MET A 1 24.34 50.26 -44.55
C MET A 1 24.14 48.95 -43.82
N THR A 2 25.07 48.60 -42.92
CA THR A 2 24.94 47.42 -42.06
C THR A 2 23.78 47.67 -41.11
N SER A 3 22.73 46.86 -41.20
CA SER A 3 21.57 46.93 -40.31
C SER A 3 22.02 46.56 -38.89
N SER A 4 22.22 47.57 -38.03
CA SER A 4 22.44 47.35 -36.61
C SER A 4 21.22 46.65 -36.03
N ASN A 5 21.43 45.54 -35.31
CA ASN A 5 20.34 44.82 -34.66
C ASN A 5 19.62 45.79 -33.70
N PRO A 6 18.31 46.06 -33.89
CA PRO A 6 17.61 47.07 -33.10
C PRO A 6 17.57 46.77 -31.60
N LEU A 7 17.94 45.56 -31.17
CA LEU A 7 18.02 45.18 -29.77
C LEU A 7 19.31 45.65 -29.06
N SER A 8 20.33 46.10 -29.79
CA SER A 8 21.60 46.58 -29.18
C SER A 8 21.45 47.88 -28.39
N VAL A 9 20.31 48.57 -28.51
CA VAL A 9 19.98 49.73 -27.67
C VAL A 9 19.57 49.34 -26.24
N LEU A 10 19.25 48.05 -26.00
CA LEU A 10 18.87 47.55 -24.69
C LEU A 10 20.12 47.33 -23.82
N ALA A 11 20.16 47.96 -22.65
CA ALA A 11 21.26 47.80 -21.71
C ALA A 11 21.48 46.32 -21.35
N GLY A 12 22.70 45.82 -21.57
CA GLY A 12 23.10 44.43 -21.31
C GLY A 12 22.85 43.45 -22.47
N TYR A 13 22.21 43.86 -23.57
CA TYR A 13 21.98 42.97 -24.72
C TYR A 13 23.30 42.50 -25.36
N ASP A 14 24.21 43.43 -25.65
CA ASP A 14 25.50 43.09 -26.27
C ASP A 14 26.36 42.22 -25.33
N SER A 15 26.29 42.47 -24.02
CA SER A 15 26.96 41.64 -23.01
C SER A 15 26.37 40.23 -22.95
N ALA A 16 25.05 40.08 -23.05
CA ALA A 16 24.37 38.78 -23.12
C ALA A 16 24.71 38.04 -24.42
N GLN A 17 24.75 38.73 -25.56
CA GLN A 17 25.20 38.17 -26.85
C GLN A 17 26.65 37.69 -26.80
N ALA A 18 27.55 38.50 -26.23
CA ALA A 18 28.95 38.14 -26.04
C ALA A 18 29.07 36.90 -25.13
N LYS A 19 28.32 36.86 -24.02
CA LYS A 19 28.31 35.70 -23.12
C LYS A 19 27.73 34.45 -23.79
N GLN A 20 26.68 34.59 -24.59
CA GLN A 20 26.11 33.50 -25.37
C GLN A 20 27.12 32.96 -26.40
N ALA A 21 27.85 33.84 -27.10
CA ALA A 21 28.88 33.43 -28.06
C ALA A 21 30.07 32.74 -27.38
N GLU A 22 30.48 33.22 -26.20
CA GLU A 22 31.49 32.58 -25.36
C GLU A 22 31.01 31.17 -24.95
N LEU A 23 29.81 31.05 -24.39
CA LEU A 23 29.22 29.77 -23.99
C LEU A 23 28.98 28.82 -25.17
N ALA A 24 28.73 29.32 -26.38
CA ALA A 24 28.63 28.49 -27.57
C ALA A 24 29.98 27.87 -28.00
N GLN A 25 31.10 28.49 -27.60
CA GLN A 25 32.45 27.99 -27.89
C GLN A 25 33.02 27.12 -26.78
N SER A 26 32.74 27.45 -25.51
CA SER A 26 33.36 26.83 -24.33
C SER A 26 32.37 26.16 -23.36
N GLY A 27 31.07 26.34 -23.55
CA GLY A 27 30.03 25.78 -22.70
C GLY A 27 29.74 24.31 -22.99
N THR A 28 29.06 23.66 -22.04
CA THR A 28 28.61 22.27 -22.19
C THR A 28 27.31 22.22 -22.98
N ASP A 29 27.29 21.50 -24.10
CA ASP A 29 26.08 21.23 -24.85
C ASP A 29 25.24 20.12 -24.17
N PHE A 30 24.27 20.54 -23.37
CA PHE A 30 23.31 19.64 -22.72
C PHE A 30 22.24 19.08 -23.67
N THR A 31 22.26 19.41 -24.97
CA THR A 31 21.31 18.84 -25.95
C THR A 31 21.49 17.32 -26.05
N LYS A 32 22.72 16.83 -25.86
CA LYS A 32 23.04 15.39 -25.78
C LYS A 32 22.46 14.72 -24.51
N ASP A 33 22.25 15.50 -23.45
CA ASP A 33 21.69 15.06 -22.16
C ASP A 33 20.21 15.44 -21.98
N ARG A 34 19.58 16.03 -23.00
CA ARG A 34 18.20 16.54 -22.95
C ARG A 34 17.19 15.53 -22.40
N PHE A 35 17.44 14.24 -22.65
CA PHE A 35 16.60 13.13 -22.17
C PHE A 35 17.23 12.30 -21.07
N ALA A 36 18.44 12.62 -20.60
CA ALA A 36 19.13 11.85 -19.57
C ALA A 36 18.29 11.80 -18.27
N THR A 37 17.80 12.95 -17.81
CA THR A 37 16.91 13.04 -16.64
C THR A 37 15.61 12.27 -16.84
N ALA A 38 14.95 12.45 -17.99
CA ALA A 38 13.70 11.75 -18.29
C ALA A 38 13.89 10.22 -18.34
N LYS A 39 15.01 9.76 -18.92
CA LYS A 39 15.39 8.34 -18.98
C LYS A 39 15.69 7.78 -17.60
N GLN A 40 16.41 8.52 -16.76
CA GLN A 40 16.69 8.12 -15.38
C GLN A 40 15.41 8.06 -14.54
N ILE A 41 14.52 9.05 -14.66
CA ILE A 41 13.20 9.04 -14.02
C ILE A 41 12.38 7.85 -14.53
N ALA A 42 12.33 7.59 -15.84
CA ALA A 42 11.58 6.46 -16.38
C ALA A 42 12.12 5.09 -15.91
N ALA A 43 13.44 4.97 -15.72
CA ALA A 43 14.06 3.77 -15.19
C ALA A 43 13.75 3.56 -13.70
N LEU A 44 13.77 4.64 -12.90
CA LEU A 44 13.51 4.61 -11.46
C LEU A 44 12.03 4.62 -11.10
N HIS A 45 11.17 5.16 -11.96
CA HIS A 45 9.73 5.33 -11.75
C HIS A 45 8.93 4.93 -13.01
N PRO A 46 9.03 3.67 -13.44
CA PRO A 46 8.27 3.20 -14.58
C PRO A 46 6.77 3.20 -14.26
N LYS A 47 5.94 3.55 -15.26
CA LYS A 47 4.47 3.56 -15.11
C LYS A 47 3.91 2.18 -14.78
N ARG A 48 4.50 1.13 -15.36
CA ARG A 48 4.23 -0.28 -15.11
C ARG A 48 5.53 -1.07 -15.17
N LEU A 49 5.67 -2.04 -14.29
CA LEU A 49 6.75 -3.01 -14.29
C LEU A 49 6.24 -4.33 -14.86
N ASN A 50 6.91 -4.86 -15.88
CA ASN A 50 6.70 -6.25 -16.31
C ASN A 50 7.62 -7.14 -15.46
N LEU A 51 7.01 -8.06 -14.73
CA LEU A 51 7.66 -8.94 -13.78
C LEU A 51 7.51 -10.39 -14.20
N THR A 52 8.53 -11.19 -13.92
CA THR A 52 8.50 -12.63 -14.04
C THR A 52 8.44 -13.24 -12.65
N VAL A 53 7.52 -14.18 -12.43
CA VAL A 53 7.47 -15.00 -11.22
C VAL A 53 8.67 -15.93 -11.23
N ARG A 54 9.75 -15.57 -10.53
CA ARG A 54 10.99 -16.36 -10.49
C ARG A 54 10.90 -17.54 -9.55
N ARG A 55 10.13 -17.39 -8.47
CA ARG A 55 9.91 -18.46 -7.50
C ARG A 55 8.58 -18.28 -6.79
N ILE A 56 7.93 -19.40 -6.46
CA ILE A 56 6.79 -19.43 -5.54
C ILE A 56 7.23 -20.20 -4.28
N ILE A 57 7.33 -19.49 -3.17
CA ILE A 57 7.77 -20.04 -1.88
C ILE A 57 6.52 -20.26 -1.03
N ARG A 58 6.31 -21.48 -0.54
CA ARG A 58 5.17 -21.76 0.34
C ARG A 58 5.56 -21.45 1.78
N GLU A 59 4.88 -20.47 2.37
CA GLU A 59 5.11 -20.04 3.75
C GLU A 59 4.25 -20.83 4.74
N THR A 60 2.97 -21.04 4.39
CA THR A 60 2.01 -21.80 5.19
C THR A 60 1.06 -22.56 4.27
N GLY A 61 0.10 -23.30 4.85
CA GLY A 61 -0.99 -23.91 4.06
C GLY A 61 -1.85 -22.90 3.29
N THR A 62 -1.89 -21.64 3.74
CA THR A 62 -2.74 -20.58 3.19
C THR A 62 -1.98 -19.38 2.62
N ALA A 63 -0.64 -19.38 2.66
CA ALA A 63 0.17 -18.24 2.21
C ALA A 63 1.39 -18.66 1.37
N VAL A 64 1.71 -17.82 0.38
CA VAL A 64 2.91 -17.94 -0.45
C VAL A 64 3.65 -16.61 -0.53
N THR A 65 4.96 -16.67 -0.70
CA THR A 65 5.79 -15.54 -1.13
C THR A 65 6.12 -15.71 -2.60
N LEU A 66 5.72 -14.72 -3.41
CA LEU A 66 6.04 -14.63 -4.82
C LEU A 66 7.33 -13.82 -4.99
N ARG A 67 8.38 -14.45 -5.48
CA ARG A 67 9.62 -13.76 -5.83
C ARG A 67 9.53 -13.23 -7.25
N LEU A 68 9.39 -11.92 -7.40
CA LEU A 68 9.17 -11.25 -8.68
C LEU A 68 10.40 -10.47 -9.11
N ALA A 69 10.92 -10.73 -10.30
CA ALA A 69 12.04 -9.98 -10.88
C ALA A 69 11.60 -9.28 -12.16
N ARG A 70 12.28 -8.22 -12.58
CA ARG A 70 11.95 -7.58 -13.87
C ARG A 70 12.18 -8.55 -15.02
N SER A 71 11.24 -8.57 -15.97
CA SER A 71 11.32 -9.44 -17.14
C SER A 71 12.43 -9.05 -18.10
N ASP A 72 12.84 -7.78 -18.11
CA ASP A 72 13.96 -7.26 -18.91
C ASP A 72 15.35 -7.49 -18.26
N GLY A 73 15.40 -8.07 -17.06
CA GLY A 73 16.65 -8.33 -16.34
C GLY A 73 17.27 -7.12 -15.64
N GLU A 74 16.64 -5.94 -15.75
CA GLU A 74 17.09 -4.73 -15.06
C GLU A 74 16.84 -4.79 -13.55
N MET A 75 17.45 -3.87 -12.81
CA MET A 75 17.17 -3.71 -11.38
C MET A 75 15.80 -3.09 -11.15
N LEU A 76 15.09 -3.56 -10.13
CA LEU A 76 13.83 -2.99 -9.69
C LEU A 76 14.02 -1.57 -9.11
N PRO A 77 13.00 -0.71 -9.17
CA PRO A 77 13.01 0.57 -8.47
C PRO A 77 13.40 0.45 -6.98
N PRO A 78 14.10 1.44 -6.41
CA PRO A 78 14.31 1.49 -4.97
C PRO A 78 12.97 1.74 -4.24
N PHE A 79 12.88 1.29 -2.99
CA PHE A 79 11.71 1.50 -2.12
C PHE A 79 12.16 1.66 -0.66
N GLN A 80 11.23 2.06 0.21
CA GLN A 80 11.41 2.05 1.66
C GLN A 80 10.69 0.85 2.27
N ALA A 81 11.30 0.21 3.27
CA ALA A 81 10.70 -0.93 3.94
C ALA A 81 9.31 -0.59 4.51
N GLY A 82 8.33 -1.43 4.17
CA GLY A 82 6.90 -1.22 4.46
C GLY A 82 6.08 -0.64 3.29
N GLN A 83 6.71 -0.24 2.19
CA GLN A 83 6.00 0.11 0.95
C GLN A 83 5.43 -1.12 0.22
N TYR A 84 4.47 -0.85 -0.67
CA TYR A 84 3.75 -1.87 -1.44
C TYR A 84 3.85 -1.63 -2.94
N VAL A 85 3.52 -2.64 -3.74
CA VAL A 85 3.22 -2.52 -5.18
C VAL A 85 1.81 -3.00 -5.46
N ASN A 86 1.18 -2.48 -6.51
CA ASN A 86 -0.07 -3.06 -7.01
C ASN A 86 0.25 -4.16 -8.00
N LEU A 87 -0.26 -5.37 -7.81
CA LEU A 87 -0.25 -6.41 -8.83
C LEU A 87 -1.50 -6.28 -9.68
N PHE A 88 -1.32 -6.10 -10.99
CA PHE A 88 -2.39 -6.09 -11.98
C PHE A 88 -2.64 -7.52 -12.47
N VAL A 89 -3.89 -7.97 -12.37
CA VAL A 89 -4.30 -9.33 -12.73
C VAL A 89 -5.55 -9.32 -13.58
N MET A 90 -5.69 -10.38 -14.36
CA MET A 90 -6.87 -10.71 -15.15
C MET A 90 -7.44 -12.00 -14.59
N VAL A 91 -8.58 -11.93 -13.91
CA VAL A 91 -9.25 -13.12 -13.32
C VAL A 91 -10.68 -13.12 -13.84
N ASP A 92 -11.15 -14.25 -14.37
CA ASP A 92 -12.51 -14.45 -14.91
C ASP A 92 -13.05 -13.28 -15.75
N GLY A 93 -12.23 -12.75 -16.67
CA GLY A 93 -12.64 -11.63 -17.55
C GLY A 93 -12.71 -10.26 -16.88
N THR A 94 -12.38 -10.14 -15.59
CA THR A 94 -12.26 -8.87 -14.85
C THR A 94 -10.79 -8.45 -14.69
N GLN A 95 -10.45 -7.25 -15.20
CA GLN A 95 -9.14 -6.65 -14.98
C GLN A 95 -9.16 -5.86 -13.68
N THR A 96 -8.26 -6.18 -12.75
CA THR A 96 -8.23 -5.55 -11.43
C THR A 96 -6.80 -5.46 -10.90
N ALA A 97 -6.60 -4.69 -9.83
CA ALA A 97 -5.31 -4.55 -9.18
C ALA A 97 -5.47 -4.71 -7.66
N ARG A 98 -4.47 -5.29 -6.98
CA ARG A 98 -4.43 -5.33 -5.52
C ARG A 98 -3.07 -4.86 -5.00
N PRO A 99 -3.05 -4.01 -3.95
CA PRO A 99 -1.81 -3.64 -3.28
C PRO A 99 -1.30 -4.82 -2.44
N PHE A 100 0.01 -5.05 -2.49
CA PHE A 100 0.69 -5.99 -1.60
C PHE A 100 2.01 -5.40 -1.13
N ALA A 101 2.21 -5.40 0.19
CA ALA A 101 3.46 -4.97 0.80
C ALA A 101 4.64 -5.79 0.27
N ILE A 102 5.76 -5.13 0.03
CA ILE A 102 7.01 -5.79 -0.33
C ILE A 102 7.60 -6.37 0.96
N SER A 103 7.80 -7.68 1.02
CA SER A 103 8.35 -8.38 2.19
C SER A 103 9.87 -8.57 2.12
N SER A 104 10.48 -8.45 0.95
CA SER A 104 11.94 -8.41 0.79
C SER A 104 12.54 -7.10 1.33
N PRO A 105 13.82 -7.08 1.72
CA PRO A 105 14.51 -5.85 2.11
C PRO A 105 14.78 -4.88 0.94
N PRO A 106 14.76 -3.56 1.17
CA PRO A 106 15.05 -2.53 0.16
C PRO A 106 16.49 -2.54 -0.37
N GLN A 107 17.42 -3.18 0.35
CA GLN A 107 18.79 -3.41 -0.09
C GLN A 107 18.86 -4.35 -1.30
N ILE A 108 17.83 -5.18 -1.53
CA ILE A 108 17.77 -6.12 -2.64
C ILE A 108 16.91 -5.53 -3.75
N ARG A 109 17.52 -5.30 -4.92
CA ARG A 109 16.85 -4.77 -6.11
C ARG A 109 16.73 -5.76 -7.27
N THR A 110 17.22 -6.98 -7.10
CA THR A 110 17.11 -8.04 -8.12
C THR A 110 15.71 -8.66 -8.15
N HIS A 111 14.95 -8.56 -7.05
CA HIS A 111 13.59 -9.02 -6.94
C HIS A 111 12.81 -8.25 -5.85
N TYR A 112 11.49 -8.28 -5.95
CA TYR A 112 10.58 -8.05 -4.83
C TYR A 112 10.01 -9.38 -4.40
N ASP A 113 10.03 -9.65 -3.09
CA ASP A 113 9.22 -10.71 -2.51
C ASP A 113 7.86 -10.11 -2.11
N ILE A 114 6.78 -10.75 -2.57
CA ILE A 114 5.40 -10.35 -2.31
C ILE A 114 4.67 -11.49 -1.61
N THR A 115 4.35 -11.30 -0.34
CA THR A 115 3.72 -12.35 0.48
C THR A 115 2.20 -12.20 0.49
N VAL A 116 1.52 -13.23 0.02
CA VAL A 116 0.07 -13.24 -0.19
C VAL A 116 -0.53 -14.37 0.63
N ARG A 117 -1.50 -14.04 1.48
CA ARG A 117 -2.38 -15.01 2.13
C ARG A 117 -3.68 -15.11 1.36
N GLU A 118 -4.14 -16.34 1.16
CA GLU A 118 -5.45 -16.62 0.59
C GLU A 118 -6.55 -16.18 1.55
N VAL A 119 -7.43 -15.29 1.08
CA VAL A 119 -8.71 -15.01 1.74
C VAL A 119 -9.73 -16.04 1.22
N PRO A 120 -10.44 -16.78 2.09
CA PRO A 120 -11.50 -17.70 1.65
C PRO A 120 -12.53 -17.00 0.77
N GLY A 121 -12.81 -17.57 -0.41
CA GLY A 121 -13.69 -16.95 -1.41
C GLY A 121 -13.10 -15.69 -2.09
N GLY A 122 -11.82 -15.38 -1.86
CA GLY A 122 -11.15 -14.20 -2.36
C GLY A 122 -10.71 -14.34 -3.82
N PHE A 123 -11.24 -13.47 -4.67
CA PHE A 123 -11.01 -13.49 -6.12
C PHE A 123 -9.52 -13.44 -6.53
N VAL A 124 -8.80 -12.40 -6.11
CA VAL A 124 -7.39 -12.20 -6.48
C VAL A 124 -6.44 -13.04 -5.64
N SER A 125 -6.69 -13.17 -4.35
CA SER A 125 -5.80 -13.90 -3.44
C SER A 125 -5.75 -15.39 -3.78
N SER A 126 -6.89 -16.01 -4.12
CA SER A 126 -6.92 -17.43 -4.53
C SER A 126 -6.16 -17.64 -5.85
N TYR A 127 -6.31 -16.72 -6.82
CA TYR A 127 -5.54 -16.76 -8.05
C TYR A 127 -4.02 -16.69 -7.80
N LEU A 128 -3.57 -15.74 -6.98
CA LEU A 128 -2.14 -15.57 -6.70
C LEU A 128 -1.53 -16.75 -5.93
N VAL A 129 -2.30 -17.36 -5.02
CA VAL A 129 -1.82 -18.46 -4.16
C VAL A 129 -1.87 -19.83 -4.86
N ARG A 130 -2.87 -20.05 -5.73
CA ARG A 130 -3.14 -21.39 -6.32
C ARG A 130 -2.97 -21.46 -7.84
N GLY A 131 -3.15 -20.33 -8.53
CA GLY A 131 -3.24 -20.28 -10.00
C GLY A 131 -1.97 -19.85 -10.72
N LEU A 132 -0.97 -19.32 -10.01
CA LEU A 132 0.28 -18.89 -10.61
C LEU A 132 1.29 -20.04 -10.77
N THR A 133 2.10 -19.94 -11.82
CA THR A 133 3.25 -20.81 -12.05
C THR A 133 4.55 -20.00 -12.16
N GLU A 134 5.68 -20.63 -11.82
CA GLU A 134 6.99 -20.03 -12.06
C GLU A 134 7.23 -19.82 -13.56
N GLY A 135 7.87 -18.71 -13.92
CA GLY A 135 8.07 -18.24 -15.29
C GLY A 135 6.92 -17.36 -15.82
N GLN A 136 5.76 -17.36 -15.17
CA GLN A 136 4.63 -16.53 -15.59
C GLN A 136 4.95 -15.03 -15.49
N LEU A 137 4.38 -14.25 -16.41
CA LEU A 137 4.48 -12.80 -16.41
C LEU A 137 3.34 -12.16 -15.61
N LEU A 138 3.69 -11.15 -14.82
CA LEU A 138 2.78 -10.28 -14.09
C LEU A 138 3.11 -8.83 -14.40
N GLN A 139 2.16 -7.94 -14.17
CA GLN A 139 2.39 -6.51 -14.19
C GLN A 139 2.23 -5.92 -12.80
N SER A 140 3.05 -4.92 -12.48
CA SER A 140 2.89 -4.15 -11.25
C SER A 140 3.09 -2.64 -11.43
N SER A 141 2.70 -1.87 -10.42
CA SER A 141 3.12 -0.47 -10.30
C SER A 141 4.58 -0.39 -9.83
N GLY A 142 5.17 0.81 -9.85
CA GLY A 142 6.32 1.07 -8.97
C GLY A 142 5.91 1.00 -7.48
N PRO A 143 6.88 1.01 -6.55
CA PRO A 143 6.63 1.08 -5.12
C PRO A 143 5.81 2.32 -4.73
N MET A 144 4.88 2.15 -3.79
CA MET A 144 3.96 3.17 -3.31
C MET A 144 3.76 3.04 -1.80
N GLY A 145 3.12 4.06 -1.21
CA GLY A 145 2.72 4.04 0.20
C GLY A 145 3.64 4.84 1.10
N THR A 146 3.11 5.19 2.26
CA THR A 146 3.76 6.02 3.29
C THR A 146 3.97 5.27 4.60
N PHE A 147 3.72 3.96 4.61
CA PHE A 147 3.87 3.09 5.77
C PHE A 147 5.33 2.63 5.92
N TYR A 148 6.22 3.56 6.23
CA TYR A 148 7.65 3.30 6.41
C TYR A 148 8.17 3.99 7.67
N HIS A 149 9.35 3.58 8.12
CA HIS A 149 10.01 4.20 9.26
C HIS A 149 10.81 5.45 8.87
N ASN A 150 10.60 6.54 9.59
CA ASN A 150 11.43 7.73 9.54
C ASN A 150 12.05 7.97 10.92
N PRO A 151 13.37 7.81 11.10
CA PRO A 151 14.01 7.89 12.41
C PRO A 151 13.84 9.26 13.09
N LEU A 152 13.70 10.35 12.31
CA LEU A 152 13.55 11.70 12.86
C LEU A 152 12.20 11.91 13.56
N PHE A 153 11.15 11.23 13.09
CA PHE A 153 9.79 11.40 13.60
C PHE A 153 9.35 10.21 14.48
N HIS A 154 9.80 9.01 14.13
CA HIS A 154 9.35 7.76 14.73
C HIS A 154 10.30 7.29 15.84
N GLY A 155 11.54 7.82 15.91
CA GLY A 155 12.53 7.42 16.91
C GLY A 155 13.04 5.99 16.70
N ASP A 156 13.69 5.45 17.73
CA ASP A 156 14.44 4.19 17.65
C ASP A 156 13.87 3.07 18.53
N ASP A 157 12.66 3.23 19.05
CA ASP A 157 11.94 2.19 19.79
C ASP A 157 10.54 2.00 19.20
N LEU A 158 10.37 0.88 18.52
CA LEU A 158 9.27 0.64 17.59
C LEU A 158 8.52 -0.62 18.02
N VAL A 159 7.19 -0.56 17.94
CA VAL A 159 6.30 -1.71 18.17
C VAL A 159 5.52 -1.97 16.90
N PHE A 160 5.49 -3.20 16.43
CA PHE A 160 4.71 -3.63 15.28
C PHE A 160 3.68 -4.65 15.72
N LEU A 161 2.41 -4.29 15.60
CA LEU A 161 1.28 -5.19 15.83
C LEU A 161 0.87 -5.77 14.48
N ALA A 162 1.19 -7.05 14.25
CA ALA A 162 0.91 -7.75 13.00
C ALA A 162 -0.25 -8.75 13.15
N GLY A 163 -1.05 -8.90 12.09
CA GLY A 163 -2.09 -9.93 12.00
C GLY A 163 -2.12 -10.63 10.64
N GLY A 164 -2.01 -11.96 10.62
CA GLY A 164 -1.95 -12.73 9.37
C GLY A 164 -0.89 -12.21 8.39
N SER A 165 -1.26 -11.96 7.12
CA SER A 165 -0.32 -11.42 6.13
C SER A 165 0.18 -10.00 6.41
N GLY A 166 -0.36 -9.31 7.43
CA GLY A 166 0.14 -8.00 7.87
C GLY A 166 1.57 -8.03 8.43
N VAL A 167 2.17 -9.21 8.59
CA VAL A 167 3.60 -9.37 8.91
C VAL A 167 4.53 -9.06 7.73
N ALA A 168 4.04 -9.08 6.49
CA ALA A 168 4.84 -8.82 5.29
C ALA A 168 5.63 -7.49 5.32
N PRO A 169 5.03 -6.32 5.61
CA PRO A 169 5.78 -5.08 5.79
C PRO A 169 6.77 -5.14 6.97
N ALA A 170 6.41 -5.79 8.08
CA ALA A 170 7.28 -5.96 9.23
C ALA A 170 8.53 -6.75 8.85
N MET A 171 8.39 -7.78 8.02
CA MET A 171 9.53 -8.57 7.54
C MET A 171 10.52 -7.72 6.75
N SER A 172 10.03 -6.86 5.85
CA SER A 172 10.88 -5.91 5.12
C SER A 172 11.57 -4.92 6.07
N MET A 173 10.84 -4.41 7.07
CA MET A 173 11.38 -3.50 8.09
C MET A 173 12.46 -4.17 8.93
N ILE A 174 12.23 -5.40 9.40
CA ILE A 174 13.20 -6.18 10.20
C ILE A 174 14.52 -6.32 9.43
N HIS A 175 14.48 -6.84 8.20
CA HIS A 175 15.71 -7.00 7.41
C HIS A 175 16.40 -5.66 7.13
N ASN A 176 15.62 -4.61 6.86
CA ASN A 176 16.17 -3.27 6.66
C ASN A 176 16.88 -2.75 7.91
N PHE A 177 16.25 -2.87 9.08
CA PHE A 177 16.80 -2.42 10.36
C PHE A 177 18.04 -3.20 10.76
N LEU A 178 18.01 -4.52 10.67
CA LEU A 178 19.15 -5.37 11.02
C LEU A 178 20.35 -5.18 10.08
N SER A 179 20.17 -4.58 8.90
CA SER A 179 21.27 -4.16 8.02
C SER A 179 21.92 -2.83 8.40
N SER A 180 21.29 -2.07 9.31
CA SER A 180 21.82 -0.80 9.83
C SER A 180 22.95 -1.01 10.83
N ALA A 181 23.92 -0.11 10.84
CA ALA A 181 24.96 -0.07 11.89
C ALA A 181 24.38 0.21 13.30
N ARG A 182 23.22 0.85 13.36
CA ARG A 182 22.46 1.09 14.60
C ARG A 182 21.00 0.73 14.35
N PRO A 183 20.63 -0.55 14.52
CA PRO A 183 19.24 -0.97 14.39
C PRO A 183 18.40 -0.35 15.53
N PRO A 184 17.19 0.17 15.25
CA PRO A 184 16.24 0.51 16.31
C PRO A 184 15.83 -0.76 17.07
N ARG A 185 15.34 -0.57 18.31
CA ARG A 185 14.61 -1.63 19.01
C ARG A 185 13.29 -1.86 18.31
N PHE A 186 13.00 -3.11 17.96
CA PHE A 186 11.81 -3.49 17.22
C PHE A 186 11.10 -4.65 17.92
N HIS A 187 9.92 -4.37 18.44
CA HIS A 187 9.04 -5.34 19.10
C HIS A 187 7.95 -5.78 18.12
N LEU A 188 8.01 -6.98 17.59
CA LEU A 188 6.95 -7.57 16.77
C LEU A 188 6.02 -8.39 17.67
N ILE A 189 4.77 -7.94 17.84
CA ILE A 189 3.71 -8.74 18.44
C ILE A 189 2.83 -9.26 17.31
N TYR A 190 2.87 -10.56 17.08
CA TYR A 190 2.27 -11.19 15.91
C TYR A 190 1.07 -12.07 16.28
N GLY A 191 -0.13 -11.55 16.02
CA GLY A 191 -1.39 -12.26 16.17
C GLY A 191 -1.66 -13.21 15.01
N SER A 192 -1.90 -14.48 15.31
CA SER A 192 -2.34 -15.50 14.35
C SER A 192 -3.49 -16.33 14.92
N ARG A 193 -4.30 -16.92 14.03
CA ARG A 193 -5.44 -17.73 14.46
C ARG A 193 -4.97 -19.03 15.11
N ASN A 194 -4.11 -19.75 14.42
CA ASN A 194 -3.50 -21.01 14.85
C ASN A 194 -1.98 -20.95 14.55
N THR A 195 -1.25 -21.90 15.12
CA THR A 195 0.21 -22.02 15.00
C THR A 195 0.68 -22.30 13.56
N GLY A 196 -0.15 -22.97 12.75
CA GLY A 196 0.14 -23.29 11.35
C GLY A 196 -0.05 -22.12 10.38
N ASP A 197 -0.69 -21.04 10.82
CA ASP A 197 -0.94 -19.83 10.02
C ASP A 197 0.13 -18.73 10.22
N VAL A 198 1.13 -18.97 11.08
CA VAL A 198 2.20 -18.00 11.38
C VAL A 198 3.19 -17.93 10.21
N ILE A 199 2.96 -16.98 9.30
CA ILE A 199 3.84 -16.72 8.15
C ILE A 199 5.24 -16.30 8.62
N PHE A 200 6.31 -16.84 8.02
CA PHE A 200 7.71 -16.61 8.36
C PHE A 200 8.17 -17.09 9.74
N ARG A 201 7.39 -17.93 10.43
CA ARG A 201 7.64 -18.35 11.81
C ARG A 201 9.10 -18.66 12.13
N GLU A 202 9.65 -19.67 11.47
CA GLU A 202 11.03 -20.12 11.73
C GLU A 202 12.05 -18.99 11.50
N GLN A 203 11.89 -18.24 10.41
CA GLN A 203 12.79 -17.15 10.07
C GLN A 203 12.73 -16.01 11.10
N LEU A 204 11.55 -15.66 11.59
CA LEU A 204 11.37 -14.61 12.61
C LEU A 204 12.04 -14.99 13.93
N HIS A 205 11.86 -16.23 14.41
CA HIS A 205 12.53 -16.71 15.63
C HIS A 205 14.05 -16.75 15.47
N GLN A 206 14.54 -17.27 14.35
CA GLN A 206 15.99 -17.27 14.06
C GLN A 206 16.59 -15.86 13.98
N LEU A 207 15.81 -14.85 13.58
CA LEU A 207 16.26 -13.46 13.59
C LEU A 207 16.25 -12.91 15.02
N ALA A 208 15.19 -13.15 15.80
CA ALA A 208 15.10 -12.70 17.19
C ALA A 208 16.22 -13.29 18.06
N ASP A 209 16.51 -14.60 17.91
CA ASP A 209 17.57 -15.30 18.64
C ASP A 209 18.97 -14.73 18.37
N ARG A 210 19.18 -14.15 17.18
CA ARG A 210 20.48 -13.61 16.75
C ARG A 210 20.67 -12.13 17.03
N HIS A 211 19.58 -11.40 17.33
CA HIS A 211 19.61 -9.95 17.38
C HIS A 211 18.84 -9.43 18.60
N GLU A 212 19.58 -8.95 19.60
CA GLU A 212 19.03 -8.39 20.85
C GLU A 212 18.09 -7.19 20.64
N THR A 213 18.17 -6.52 19.49
CA THR A 213 17.30 -5.38 19.14
C THR A 213 15.95 -5.80 18.57
N LEU A 214 15.75 -7.09 18.28
CA LEU A 214 14.50 -7.64 17.77
C LEU A 214 13.86 -8.55 18.84
N THR A 215 12.61 -8.26 19.20
CA THR A 215 11.78 -9.16 20.01
C THR A 215 10.59 -9.60 19.17
N VAL A 216 10.28 -10.89 19.18
CA VAL A 216 9.14 -11.47 18.46
C VAL A 216 8.27 -12.24 19.45
N ASP A 217 7.06 -11.74 19.66
CA ASP A 217 6.06 -12.35 20.52
C ASP A 217 4.89 -12.86 19.68
N GLU A 218 4.72 -14.18 19.61
CA GLU A 218 3.58 -14.80 18.95
C GLU A 218 2.38 -14.84 19.88
N VAL A 219 1.21 -14.43 19.37
CA VAL A 219 -0.07 -14.50 20.09
C VAL A 219 -1.07 -15.32 19.27
N ILE A 220 -1.53 -16.45 19.82
CA ILE A 220 -2.41 -17.40 19.11
C ILE A 220 -3.83 -17.35 19.70
N SER A 221 -4.82 -16.99 18.89
CA SER A 221 -6.20 -16.83 19.38
C SER A 221 -6.94 -18.16 19.59
N GLU A 222 -6.65 -19.17 18.76
CA GLU A 222 -7.21 -20.52 18.83
C GLU A 222 -6.05 -21.54 18.89
N PRO A 223 -5.35 -21.62 20.03
CA PRO A 223 -4.19 -22.49 20.17
C PRO A 223 -4.57 -23.97 20.29
N ASP A 224 -3.65 -24.85 19.88
CA ASP A 224 -3.72 -26.28 20.22
C ASP A 224 -3.61 -26.48 21.75
N ALA A 225 -4.12 -27.61 22.25
CA ALA A 225 -4.24 -27.85 23.70
C ALA A 225 -2.89 -27.84 24.45
N ASP A 226 -1.78 -28.10 23.75
CA ASP A 226 -0.41 -28.15 24.26
C ASP A 226 0.38 -26.84 24.05
N TYR A 227 -0.23 -25.81 23.46
CA TYR A 227 0.42 -24.53 23.23
C TYR A 227 0.66 -23.77 24.53
N SER A 228 1.92 -23.47 24.81
CA SER A 228 2.37 -22.78 26.04
C SER A 228 2.73 -21.31 25.85
N GLY A 229 2.59 -20.77 24.63
CA GLY A 229 2.88 -19.36 24.32
C GLY A 229 1.72 -18.41 24.68
N HIS A 230 1.79 -17.16 24.21
CA HIS A 230 0.74 -16.18 24.48
C HIS A 230 -0.53 -16.51 23.68
N SER A 231 -1.67 -16.49 24.36
CA SER A 231 -2.96 -16.80 23.73
C SER A 231 -3.97 -15.67 23.89
N GLY A 232 -4.98 -15.67 23.01
CA GLY A 232 -6.05 -14.68 22.99
C GLY A 232 -5.83 -13.56 21.98
N PHE A 233 -6.15 -12.33 22.37
CA PHE A 233 -6.09 -11.14 21.51
C PHE A 233 -5.11 -10.09 22.06
N LEU A 234 -4.62 -9.21 21.19
CA LEU A 234 -3.67 -8.15 21.51
C LEU A 234 -4.37 -7.00 22.25
N ASN A 235 -4.76 -7.24 23.51
CA ASN A 235 -5.36 -6.23 24.37
C ASN A 235 -4.30 -5.34 25.03
N ALA A 236 -4.75 -4.25 25.67
CA ALA A 236 -3.89 -3.27 26.33
C ALA A 236 -2.91 -3.92 27.33
N ASP A 237 -3.41 -4.82 28.18
CA ASP A 237 -2.61 -5.48 29.22
C ASP A 237 -1.48 -6.33 28.61
N LEU A 238 -1.81 -7.13 27.57
CA LEU A 238 -0.83 -7.97 26.89
C LEU A 238 0.20 -7.11 26.15
N ILE A 239 -0.24 -6.09 25.41
CA ILE A 239 0.67 -5.17 24.71
C ILE A 239 1.64 -4.54 25.71
N ALA A 240 1.14 -3.95 26.80
CA ALA A 240 1.97 -3.30 27.81
C ALA A 240 2.94 -4.28 28.49
N LYS A 241 2.50 -5.51 28.76
CA LYS A 241 3.34 -6.58 29.33
C LYS A 241 4.51 -6.93 28.41
N LEU A 242 4.26 -7.06 27.11
CA LEU A 242 5.27 -7.49 26.13
C LEU A 242 6.27 -6.39 25.77
N VAL A 243 5.81 -5.15 25.61
CA VAL A 243 6.68 -4.05 25.15
C VAL A 243 7.34 -3.25 26.28
N GLY A 244 6.82 -3.36 27.51
CA GLY A 244 7.28 -2.59 28.65
C GLY A 244 6.83 -1.12 28.61
N PRO A 245 7.64 -0.18 29.17
CA PRO A 245 7.29 1.23 29.23
C PRO A 245 6.96 1.82 27.85
N LEU A 246 5.85 2.54 27.74
CA LEU A 246 5.32 3.01 26.45
C LEU A 246 5.91 4.34 25.96
N GLU A 247 6.53 5.08 26.86
CA GLU A 247 7.01 6.44 26.60
C GLU A 247 8.00 6.46 25.43
N GLY A 248 7.75 7.34 24.45
CA GLY A 248 8.59 7.52 23.27
C GLY A 248 8.43 6.47 22.16
N LYS A 249 7.74 5.35 22.41
CA LYS A 249 7.54 4.28 21.41
C LYS A 249 6.65 4.73 20.25
N THR A 250 6.93 4.22 19.05
CA THR A 250 6.08 4.38 17.87
C THR A 250 5.49 3.04 17.46
N PHE A 251 4.18 3.01 17.28
CA PHE A 251 3.41 1.82 16.96
C PHE A 251 3.08 1.77 15.46
N TYR A 252 3.27 0.61 14.87
CA TYR A 252 2.81 0.23 13.54
C TYR A 252 1.75 -0.84 13.70
N LEU A 253 0.66 -0.74 12.95
CA LEU A 253 -0.45 -1.68 12.98
C LEU A 253 -0.77 -2.11 11.56
N CYS A 254 -0.64 -3.42 11.28
CA CYS A 254 -1.01 -4.00 9.99
C CYS A 254 -1.62 -5.39 10.18
N GLY A 255 -2.82 -5.58 9.67
CA GLY A 255 -3.55 -6.83 9.77
C GLY A 255 -4.94 -6.79 9.11
N PRO A 256 -5.86 -7.67 9.50
CA PRO A 256 -7.24 -7.65 9.01
C PRO A 256 -8.08 -6.53 9.67
N ASN A 257 -9.19 -6.13 9.04
CA ASN A 257 -10.20 -5.18 9.57
C ASN A 257 -10.46 -5.33 11.08
N ALA A 258 -10.78 -6.55 11.52
CA ALA A 258 -11.08 -6.85 12.92
C ALA A 258 -9.92 -6.51 13.89
N MET A 259 -8.67 -6.61 13.44
CA MET A 259 -7.52 -6.25 14.26
C MET A 259 -7.42 -4.74 14.46
N TYR A 260 -7.72 -3.94 13.45
CA TYR A 260 -7.72 -2.47 13.58
C TYR A 260 -8.83 -2.00 14.51
N ASP A 261 -10.03 -2.56 14.36
CA ASP A 261 -11.20 -2.23 15.20
C ASP A 261 -10.94 -2.59 16.67
N PHE A 262 -10.19 -3.67 16.91
CA PHE A 262 -9.82 -4.11 18.26
C PHE A 262 -8.63 -3.32 18.83
N CYS A 263 -7.51 -3.24 18.13
CA CYS A 263 -6.24 -2.75 18.71
C CYS A 263 -6.18 -1.23 18.86
N GLN A 264 -6.84 -0.44 18.00
CA GLN A 264 -6.78 1.02 18.10
C GLN A 264 -7.39 1.55 19.41
N PRO A 265 -8.57 1.09 19.86
CA PRO A 265 -9.07 1.39 21.20
C PRO A 265 -8.12 0.95 22.32
N GLU A 266 -7.46 -0.21 22.19
CA GLU A 266 -6.51 -0.70 23.20
C GLU A 266 -5.27 0.20 23.32
N LEU A 267 -4.72 0.67 22.19
CA LEU A 267 -3.63 1.67 22.19
C LEU A 267 -4.07 3.00 22.81
N THR A 268 -5.32 3.41 22.59
CA THR A 268 -5.90 4.61 23.22
C THR A 268 -6.01 4.44 24.74
N LYS A 269 -6.46 3.27 25.23
CA LYS A 269 -6.50 2.95 26.67
C LYS A 269 -5.12 3.01 27.32
N LEU A 270 -4.09 2.62 26.57
CA LEU A 270 -2.68 2.70 26.98
C LEU A 270 -2.11 4.12 26.95
N GLY A 271 -2.88 5.14 26.54
CA GLY A 271 -2.43 6.52 26.45
C GLY A 271 -1.48 6.80 25.28
N VAL A 272 -1.40 5.89 24.30
CA VAL A 272 -0.58 6.10 23.11
C VAL A 272 -1.22 7.18 22.25
N SER A 273 -0.50 8.27 22.01
CA SER A 273 -0.97 9.36 21.16
C SER A 273 -1.20 8.90 19.73
N GLU A 274 -2.31 9.30 19.09
CA GLU A 274 -2.62 8.93 17.70
C GLU A 274 -1.48 9.23 16.72
N ARG A 275 -0.71 10.31 16.93
CA ARG A 275 0.45 10.67 16.10
C ARG A 275 1.61 9.66 16.17
N LYS A 276 1.59 8.76 17.15
CA LYS A 276 2.55 7.67 17.36
C LYS A 276 2.00 6.33 16.89
N VAL A 277 0.80 6.29 16.33
CA VAL A 277 0.19 5.08 15.76
C VAL A 277 0.09 5.23 14.26
N HIS A 278 0.84 4.40 13.54
CA HIS A 278 0.81 4.30 12.10
C HIS A 278 0.00 3.06 11.73
N VAL A 279 -0.99 3.24 10.88
CA VAL A 279 -1.88 2.17 10.43
C VAL A 279 -1.67 1.98 8.94
N GLU A 280 -1.50 0.74 8.50
CA GLU A 280 -1.44 0.44 7.07
C GLU A 280 -2.84 0.48 6.43
N ALA A 281 -2.86 0.83 5.14
CA ALA A 281 -4.06 0.86 4.32
C ALA A 281 -4.81 -0.47 4.38
N ASN A 282 -6.03 -0.40 4.87
CA ASN A 282 -6.93 -1.54 4.95
C ASN A 282 -8.04 -1.41 3.91
N GLY A 283 -8.39 -2.52 3.25
CA GLY A 283 -9.38 -2.53 2.18
C GLY A 283 -10.76 -2.02 2.61
N PRO A 284 -11.72 -1.92 1.67
CA PRO A 284 -13.08 -1.46 2.00
C PRO A 284 -13.70 -2.29 3.13
N PRO A 285 -14.40 -1.66 4.10
CA PRO A 285 -15.01 -2.37 5.21
C PRO A 285 -16.07 -3.38 4.72
N PRO A 286 -16.09 -4.61 5.24
CA PRO A 286 -17.02 -5.63 4.75
C PRO A 286 -18.47 -5.39 5.17
N VAL A 287 -18.70 -4.63 6.25
CA VAL A 287 -20.03 -4.33 6.82
C VAL A 287 -20.24 -2.82 6.95
N PRO A 288 -20.31 -2.08 5.81
CA PRO A 288 -20.36 -0.62 5.83
C PRO A 288 -21.63 -0.07 6.51
N ASN A 289 -22.70 -0.87 6.59
CA ASN A 289 -23.95 -0.52 7.25
C ASN A 289 -23.87 -0.42 8.79
N LEU A 290 -22.80 -0.92 9.40
CA LEU A 290 -22.55 -0.75 10.84
C LEU A 290 -21.76 0.52 11.15
N LEU A 291 -21.30 1.24 10.12
CA LEU A 291 -20.53 2.46 10.30
C LEU A 291 -21.45 3.68 10.42
N GLY A 292 -21.03 4.64 11.24
CA GLY A 292 -21.73 5.91 11.37
C GLY A 292 -21.84 6.64 10.02
N GLY A 293 -23.04 7.13 9.70
CA GLY A 293 -23.33 7.84 8.46
C GLY A 293 -23.84 6.97 7.31
N TRP A 294 -23.97 5.65 7.50
CA TRP A 294 -24.68 4.82 6.53
C TRP A 294 -26.17 5.24 6.44
N PRO A 295 -26.76 5.34 5.23
CA PRO A 295 -28.17 5.72 5.09
C PRO A 295 -29.10 4.67 5.70
N ALA A 296 -30.02 5.10 6.58
CA ALA A 296 -30.88 4.21 7.36
C ALA A 296 -31.80 3.31 6.51
N ASP A 297 -32.24 3.83 5.35
CA ASP A 297 -33.20 3.15 4.48
C ASP A 297 -32.54 2.32 3.36
N VAL A 298 -31.21 2.17 3.38
CA VAL A 298 -30.46 1.43 2.36
C VAL A 298 -29.95 0.12 2.93
N THR A 299 -30.38 -1.00 2.34
CA THR A 299 -29.88 -2.33 2.69
C THR A 299 -28.66 -2.69 1.84
N LEU A 300 -27.78 -3.56 2.34
CA LEU A 300 -26.57 -3.97 1.60
C LEU A 300 -26.88 -4.66 0.26
N ASP A 301 -28.00 -5.39 0.18
CA ASP A 301 -28.41 -6.11 -1.03
C ASP A 301 -29.33 -5.28 -1.95
N GLN A 302 -29.63 -4.04 -1.58
CA GLN A 302 -30.41 -3.13 -2.42
C GLN A 302 -29.71 -2.95 -3.77
N GLU A 303 -30.45 -3.22 -4.84
CA GLU A 303 -29.95 -3.04 -6.21
C GLU A 303 -30.05 -1.58 -6.62
N VAL A 304 -28.96 -1.05 -7.16
CA VAL A 304 -28.83 0.34 -7.61
C VAL A 304 -28.24 0.41 -9.01
N THR A 305 -28.56 1.47 -9.73
CA THR A 305 -28.06 1.74 -11.08
C THR A 305 -26.92 2.75 -11.03
N VAL A 306 -25.76 2.38 -11.57
CA VAL A 306 -24.60 3.26 -11.75
C VAL A 306 -24.51 3.64 -13.23
N THR A 307 -24.67 4.93 -13.53
CA THR A 307 -24.50 5.48 -14.87
C THR A 307 -23.13 6.13 -14.99
N VAL A 308 -22.32 5.66 -15.93
CA VAL A 308 -21.04 6.27 -16.29
C VAL A 308 -21.27 7.20 -17.46
N ARG A 309 -21.08 8.51 -17.25
CA ARG A 309 -21.40 9.54 -18.25
C ARG A 309 -20.76 9.23 -19.60
N GLY A 310 -21.60 9.09 -20.63
CA GLY A 310 -21.17 8.82 -22.00
C GLY A 310 -20.61 7.42 -22.26
N ARG A 311 -20.68 6.50 -21.29
CA ARG A 311 -20.14 5.13 -21.41
C ARG A 311 -21.13 4.03 -21.02
N GLY A 312 -22.37 4.37 -20.65
CA GLY A 312 -23.45 3.42 -20.34
C GLY A 312 -23.74 3.27 -18.85
N SER A 313 -24.56 2.29 -18.49
CA SER A 313 -24.98 2.03 -17.12
C SER A 313 -24.96 0.54 -16.79
N PHE A 314 -24.84 0.22 -15.51
CA PHE A 314 -24.92 -1.14 -15.00
C PHE A 314 -25.60 -1.17 -13.63
N ARG A 315 -26.07 -2.35 -13.21
CA ARG A 315 -26.65 -2.56 -11.88
C ARG A 315 -25.63 -3.21 -10.94
N THR A 316 -25.70 -2.85 -9.67
CA THR A 316 -24.86 -3.40 -8.58
C THR A 316 -25.62 -3.34 -7.26
N ARG A 317 -25.03 -3.86 -6.19
CA ARG A 317 -25.59 -3.81 -4.84
C ARG A 317 -25.00 -2.64 -4.07
N ALA A 318 -25.80 -1.99 -3.23
CA ALA A 318 -25.34 -0.88 -2.38
C ALA A 318 -24.18 -1.29 -1.45
N GLY A 319 -24.13 -2.54 -1.00
CA GLY A 319 -23.05 -3.09 -0.19
C GLY A 319 -21.76 -3.43 -0.94
N GLU A 320 -21.71 -3.24 -2.26
CA GLU A 320 -20.51 -3.49 -3.07
C GLU A 320 -19.69 -2.20 -3.25
N PRO A 321 -18.37 -2.20 -2.97
CA PRO A 321 -17.53 -1.04 -3.24
C PRO A 321 -17.58 -0.65 -4.72
N LEU A 322 -17.80 0.64 -4.99
CA LEU A 322 -18.04 1.18 -6.33
C LEU A 322 -16.93 0.84 -7.32
N LEU A 323 -15.66 0.86 -6.90
CA LEU A 323 -14.54 0.43 -7.75
C LEU A 323 -14.65 -1.04 -8.17
N ASN A 324 -15.07 -1.94 -7.27
CA ASN A 324 -15.22 -3.36 -7.61
C ASN A 324 -16.36 -3.53 -8.63
N ALA A 325 -17.47 -2.82 -8.41
CA ALA A 325 -18.62 -2.85 -9.31
C ALA A 325 -18.27 -2.31 -10.71
N LEU A 326 -17.45 -1.24 -10.78
CA LEU A 326 -16.93 -0.69 -12.03
C LEU A 326 -16.03 -1.70 -12.76
N GLU A 327 -15.05 -2.28 -12.07
CA GLU A 327 -14.12 -3.26 -12.66
C GLU A 327 -14.86 -4.47 -13.23
N ARG A 328 -15.83 -5.03 -12.49
CA ARG A 328 -16.64 -6.17 -12.95
C ARG A 328 -17.48 -5.85 -14.20
N ASN A 329 -17.84 -4.59 -14.39
CA ASN A 329 -18.60 -4.13 -15.54
C ASN A 329 -17.71 -3.50 -16.64
N GLY A 330 -16.40 -3.74 -16.59
CA GLY A 330 -15.46 -3.32 -17.65
C GLY A 330 -15.06 -1.85 -17.62
N PHE A 331 -15.40 -1.11 -16.57
CA PHE A 331 -14.96 0.27 -16.37
C PHE A 331 -13.65 0.31 -15.60
N GLN A 332 -12.68 1.05 -16.13
CA GLN A 332 -11.37 1.22 -15.51
C GLN A 332 -11.27 2.59 -14.84
N VAL A 333 -10.82 2.57 -13.59
CA VAL A 333 -10.47 3.76 -12.80
C VAL A 333 -9.07 3.52 -12.25
N GLU A 334 -8.18 4.51 -12.39
CA GLU A 334 -6.85 4.42 -11.79
C GLU A 334 -6.96 4.20 -10.28
N ASN A 335 -6.21 3.24 -9.73
CA ASN A 335 -6.30 2.91 -8.32
C ASN A 335 -4.98 2.32 -7.79
N ALA A 336 -4.81 2.39 -6.47
CA ALA A 336 -3.67 1.77 -5.79
C ALA A 336 -4.03 1.18 -4.43
N CYS A 337 -4.08 1.99 -3.37
CA CYS A 337 -4.21 1.50 -1.98
C CYS A 337 -5.50 0.71 -1.69
N ARG A 338 -6.57 0.95 -2.48
CA ARG A 338 -7.93 0.44 -2.24
C ARG A 338 -8.47 0.63 -0.80
N SER A 339 -7.94 1.61 -0.06
CA SER A 339 -8.37 1.98 1.30
C SER A 339 -8.94 3.40 1.42
N GLY A 340 -9.00 4.14 0.30
CA GLY A 340 -9.44 5.53 0.29
C GLY A 340 -8.38 6.55 0.70
N GLU A 341 -7.11 6.17 0.82
CA GLU A 341 -6.05 7.07 1.29
C GLU A 341 -5.26 7.75 0.17
N CYS A 342 -4.89 7.02 -0.89
CA CYS A 342 -4.00 7.55 -1.94
C CYS A 342 -4.67 8.53 -2.92
N SER A 343 -6.00 8.63 -2.90
CA SER A 343 -6.81 9.46 -3.81
C SER A 343 -6.71 9.13 -5.31
N LEU A 344 -6.06 8.03 -5.74
CA LEU A 344 -5.97 7.69 -7.17
C LEU A 344 -7.33 7.28 -7.77
N CYS A 345 -8.18 6.60 -6.99
CA CYS A 345 -9.53 6.19 -7.41
C CYS A 345 -10.56 7.32 -7.37
N ARG A 346 -10.12 8.57 -7.51
CA ARG A 346 -10.96 9.75 -7.35
C ARG A 346 -11.84 9.93 -8.59
N ILE A 347 -13.15 9.91 -8.40
CA ILE A 347 -14.15 10.07 -9.46
C ILE A 347 -15.17 11.13 -9.05
N LYS A 348 -15.89 11.71 -10.01
CA LYS A 348 -16.87 12.75 -9.74
C LYS A 348 -18.28 12.19 -9.75
N ILE A 349 -19.03 12.46 -8.69
CA ILE A 349 -20.47 12.25 -8.61
C ILE A 349 -21.16 13.44 -9.30
N LEU A 350 -21.96 13.14 -10.32
CA LEU A 350 -22.76 14.12 -11.06
C LEU A 350 -24.18 14.20 -10.49
N SER A 351 -24.74 13.07 -10.06
CA SER A 351 -26.03 13.00 -9.36
C SER A 351 -26.09 11.79 -8.44
N GLY A 352 -27.00 11.86 -7.45
CA GLY A 352 -27.17 10.83 -6.43
C GLY A 352 -26.14 10.93 -5.30
N GLU A 353 -26.17 9.95 -4.39
CA GLU A 353 -25.35 9.96 -3.18
C GLU A 353 -24.53 8.67 -3.04
N VAL A 354 -23.34 8.83 -2.45
CA VAL A 354 -22.48 7.72 -2.07
C VAL A 354 -22.11 7.85 -0.61
N PHE A 355 -22.07 6.71 0.09
CA PHE A 355 -21.48 6.60 1.40
C PHE A 355 -19.97 6.33 1.26
N ASN A 356 -19.16 7.08 2.01
CA ASN A 356 -17.75 6.79 2.22
C ASN A 356 -17.51 6.60 3.73
N PRO A 357 -16.87 5.49 4.15
CA PRO A 357 -16.46 5.27 5.53
C PRO A 357 -15.66 6.46 6.08
N PRO A 358 -15.75 6.77 7.39
CA PRO A 358 -14.98 7.85 8.02
C PRO A 358 -13.45 7.75 7.81
N GLN A 359 -12.94 6.52 7.67
CA GLN A 359 -11.53 6.24 7.41
C GLN A 359 -11.09 6.65 5.99
N SER A 360 -12.05 6.84 5.09
CA SER A 360 -11.80 7.41 3.76
C SER A 360 -11.32 8.84 3.94
N ARG A 361 -10.05 9.10 3.67
CA ARG A 361 -9.40 10.42 3.83
C ARG A 361 -9.82 11.41 2.73
N LEU A 362 -11.13 11.62 2.58
CA LEU A 362 -11.74 12.60 1.69
C LEU A 362 -11.35 14.00 2.12
N ARG A 363 -10.86 14.79 1.15
CA ARG A 363 -10.48 16.19 1.36
C ARG A 363 -11.74 17.04 1.44
N SER A 364 -11.64 18.19 2.09
CA SER A 364 -12.73 19.19 2.08
C SER A 364 -13.15 19.57 0.66
N SER A 365 -12.17 19.71 -0.24
CA SER A 365 -12.41 19.94 -1.67
C SER A 365 -13.15 18.80 -2.36
N ASP A 366 -12.98 17.56 -1.90
CA ASP A 366 -13.68 16.43 -2.51
C ASP A 366 -15.18 16.57 -2.28
N ARG A 367 -15.57 16.78 -1.03
CA ARG A 367 -16.97 17.00 -0.66
C ARG A 367 -17.55 18.24 -1.35
N ALA A 368 -16.81 19.35 -1.37
CA ALA A 368 -17.28 20.61 -1.95
C ALA A 368 -17.54 20.56 -3.46
N PHE A 369 -16.79 19.73 -4.21
CA PHE A 369 -16.87 19.67 -5.67
C PHE A 369 -17.43 18.35 -6.21
N GLY A 370 -18.04 17.53 -5.34
CA GLY A 370 -18.68 16.27 -5.71
C GLY A 370 -17.70 15.16 -6.10
N TRP A 371 -16.49 15.13 -5.54
CA TRP A 371 -15.55 14.02 -5.74
C TRP A 371 -15.67 12.99 -4.62
N THR A 372 -15.46 11.73 -4.95
CA THR A 372 -15.39 10.61 -4.01
C THR A 372 -14.19 9.70 -4.31
N HIS A 373 -13.84 8.82 -3.37
CA HIS A 373 -12.85 7.76 -3.55
C HIS A 373 -13.56 6.42 -3.83
N ALA A 374 -13.65 6.03 -5.12
CA ALA A 374 -14.45 4.88 -5.57
C ALA A 374 -14.09 3.55 -4.89
N CYS A 375 -12.84 3.35 -4.47
CA CYS A 375 -12.40 2.10 -3.85
C CYS A 375 -13.05 1.77 -2.50
N VAL A 376 -13.60 2.79 -1.84
CA VAL A 376 -14.31 2.69 -0.55
C VAL A 376 -15.60 3.50 -0.59
N ALA A 377 -16.13 3.78 -1.78
CA ALA A 377 -17.43 4.42 -1.94
C ALA A 377 -18.50 3.35 -2.15
N TYR A 378 -19.66 3.54 -1.54
CA TYR A 378 -20.82 2.65 -1.64
C TYR A 378 -21.99 3.47 -2.15
N PRO A 379 -22.62 3.12 -3.28
CA PRO A 379 -23.78 3.86 -3.77
C PRO A 379 -24.96 3.72 -2.81
N ALA A 380 -25.56 4.86 -2.40
CA ALA A 380 -26.72 4.91 -1.52
C ALA A 380 -28.07 4.91 -2.29
N GLY A 381 -28.01 4.79 -3.61
CA GLY A 381 -29.12 4.86 -4.55
C GLY A 381 -28.58 4.90 -5.97
N ASP A 382 -29.44 5.24 -6.93
CA ASP A 382 -29.01 5.44 -8.32
C ASP A 382 -28.08 6.66 -8.42
N ILE A 383 -26.97 6.51 -9.13
CA ILE A 383 -25.94 7.55 -9.28
C ILE A 383 -25.53 7.74 -10.74
N GLU A 384 -25.15 8.98 -11.09
CA GLU A 384 -24.40 9.28 -12.32
C GLU A 384 -22.99 9.75 -11.94
N ILE A 385 -21.97 9.20 -12.59
CA ILE A 385 -20.56 9.48 -12.31
C ILE A 385 -19.77 9.85 -13.57
N LEU A 386 -18.67 10.58 -13.36
CA LEU A 386 -17.62 10.84 -14.34
C LEU A 386 -16.32 10.22 -13.83
N ILE A 387 -15.74 9.36 -14.66
CA ILE A 387 -14.47 8.65 -14.43
C ILE A 387 -13.31 9.27 -15.19
#